data_AF-A0A672SNF4-F1
#
_entry.id   AF-A0A672SNF4-F1
#
_cell.length_a   1.000
_cell.length_b   1.000
_cell.length_c   1.000
_cell.angle_alpha   90.00
_cell.angle_beta   90.00
_cell.angle_gamma   90.00
#
_symmetry.space_group_name_H-M   'P 1'
#
loop_
_entity.id
_entity.type
_entity.pdbx_description
1 polymer ?
#
loop_
_entity_poly.entity_id
_entity_poly.type
_entity_poly.pdbx_seq_one_letter_code
_entity_poly.pdbx_strand_id
1 'polypeptide(L)'
;MKVLTIHPILHQLGALIDRIMKTLLVVALVLVLVLNYGSALKCNHCVPQGGTRCTQTQETCDFGKDACIAARFNFPPFMGFRRCSSMTECLILSSNTAVKVKCCQSDLCNNMVII
;
A
#
# COMPACT_ATOMS: atom_id res chain seq x y z
N MET A 1 50.45 -7.04 -45.44
CA MET A 1 50.09 -7.14 -44.00
C MET A 1 48.71 -6.54 -43.79
N LYS A 2 47.82 -7.26 -43.13
CA LYS A 2 46.37 -7.04 -43.11
C LYS A 2 46.01 -6.14 -41.91
N VAL A 3 45.89 -4.83 -42.14
CA VAL A 3 45.46 -3.85 -41.13
C VAL A 3 44.08 -3.32 -41.53
N LEU A 4 43.04 -4.17 -41.49
CA LEU A 4 41.67 -3.74 -41.84
C LEU A 4 40.56 -4.71 -41.39
N THR A 5 40.48 -5.08 -40.10
CA THR A 5 39.32 -5.84 -39.57
C THR A 5 38.89 -5.47 -38.14
N ILE A 6 39.61 -4.61 -37.41
CA ILE A 6 39.37 -4.35 -35.98
C ILE A 6 38.22 -3.34 -35.73
N HIS A 7 38.02 -2.38 -36.64
CA HIS A 7 37.02 -1.31 -36.51
C HIS A 7 35.55 -1.76 -36.49
N PRO A 8 35.07 -2.67 -37.37
CA PRO A 8 33.66 -3.07 -37.36
C PRO A 8 33.29 -3.92 -36.13
N ILE A 9 34.24 -4.70 -35.60
CA ILE A 9 34.02 -5.56 -34.43
C ILE A 9 33.89 -4.71 -33.15
N LEU A 10 34.74 -3.69 -33.00
CA LEU A 10 34.69 -2.77 -31.87
C LEU A 10 33.41 -1.91 -31.89
N HIS A 11 32.94 -1.51 -33.08
CA HIS A 11 31.67 -0.81 -33.27
C HIS A 11 30.46 -1.71 -32.94
N GLN A 12 30.48 -2.97 -33.38
CA GLN A 12 29.42 -3.95 -33.08
C GLN A 12 29.37 -4.28 -31.57
N LEU A 13 30.53 -4.38 -30.93
CA LEU A 13 30.64 -4.60 -29.49
C LEU A 13 30.13 -3.39 -28.69
N GLY A 14 30.46 -2.16 -29.12
CA GLY A 14 29.93 -0.93 -28.50
C GLY A 14 28.41 -0.81 -28.61
N ALA A 15 27.85 -1.14 -29.79
CA ALA A 15 26.40 -1.17 -29.98
C ALA A 15 25.71 -2.27 -29.15
N LEU A 16 26.36 -3.42 -28.97
CA LEU A 16 25.87 -4.50 -28.10
C LEU A 16 25.88 -4.09 -26.63
N ILE A 17 26.96 -3.46 -26.16
CA ILE A 17 27.09 -2.94 -24.78
C ILE A 17 26.04 -1.87 -24.49
N ASP A 18 25.80 -0.93 -25.41
CA ASP A 18 24.77 0.10 -25.27
C ASP A 18 23.35 -0.51 -25.15
N ARG A 19 23.04 -1.52 -25.98
CA ARG A 19 21.76 -2.24 -25.89
C ARG A 19 21.59 -2.96 -24.57
N ILE A 20 22.61 -3.70 -24.12
CA ILE A 20 22.57 -4.42 -22.84
C ILE A 20 22.38 -3.45 -21.68
N MET A 21 23.13 -2.34 -21.65
CA MET A 21 23.03 -1.33 -20.61
C MET A 21 21.64 -0.71 -20.55
N LYS A 22 21.04 -0.37 -21.70
CA LYS A 22 19.66 0.13 -21.77
C LYS A 22 18.65 -0.90 -21.25
N THR A 23 18.78 -2.16 -21.64
CA THR A 23 17.89 -3.22 -21.16
C THR A 23 17.99 -3.37 -19.64
N LEU A 24 19.20 -3.36 -19.07
CA LEU A 24 19.41 -3.45 -17.63
C LEU A 24 18.80 -2.25 -16.88
N LEU A 25 18.97 -1.03 -17.42
CA LEU A 25 18.35 0.19 -16.88
C LEU A 25 16.82 0.10 -16.86
N VAL A 26 16.21 -0.36 -17.95
CA VAL A 26 14.75 -0.52 -18.04
C VAL A 26 14.26 -1.58 -17.05
N VAL A 27 14.93 -2.73 -16.97
CA VAL A 27 14.57 -3.80 -16.02
C VAL A 27 14.69 -3.32 -14.57
N ALA A 28 15.78 -2.63 -14.23
CA ALA A 28 15.96 -2.06 -12.90
C ALA A 28 14.87 -1.04 -12.56
N LEU A 29 14.52 -0.15 -13.50
CA LEU A 29 13.45 0.83 -13.32
C LEU A 29 12.10 0.15 -13.07
N VAL A 30 11.73 -0.83 -13.91
CA VAL A 30 10.49 -1.60 -13.77
C VAL A 30 10.45 -2.32 -12.42
N LEU A 31 11.56 -2.94 -11.99
CA LEU A 31 11.64 -3.61 -10.70
C LEU A 31 11.43 -2.63 -9.54
N VAL A 32 12.07 -1.46 -9.56
CA VAL A 32 11.88 -0.41 -8.55
C VAL A 32 10.43 0.06 -8.50
N LEU A 33 9.79 0.26 -9.65
CA LEU A 33 8.37 0.60 -9.72
C LEU A 33 7.53 -0.50 -9.05
N VAL A 34 7.66 -1.76 -9.46
CA VAL A 34 6.89 -2.88 -8.90
C VAL A 34 7.07 -3.01 -7.38
N LEU A 35 8.29 -2.86 -6.88
CA LEU A 35 8.59 -2.92 -5.44
C LEU A 35 7.97 -1.72 -4.67
N ASN A 36 7.94 -0.53 -5.27
CA ASN A 36 7.26 0.63 -4.69
C ASN A 36 5.73 0.51 -4.70
N TYR A 37 5.15 -0.35 -5.53
CA TYR A 37 3.71 -0.57 -5.63
C TYR A 37 3.16 -1.60 -4.62
N GLY A 38 3.97 -2.21 -3.75
CA GLY A 38 3.70 -3.59 -3.31
C GLY A 38 3.67 -3.94 -1.83
N SER A 39 3.51 -3.02 -0.87
CA SER A 39 3.14 -3.43 0.50
C SER A 39 1.64 -3.23 0.70
N ALA A 40 0.88 -4.32 0.71
CA ALA A 40 -0.53 -4.29 1.07
C ALA A 40 -0.63 -3.88 2.55
N LEU A 41 -1.26 -2.73 2.79
CA LEU A 41 -1.44 -2.13 4.12
C LEU A 41 -2.03 -3.17 5.07
N LYS A 42 -1.47 -3.29 6.29
CA LYS A 42 -2.05 -4.12 7.34
C LYS A 42 -2.79 -3.26 8.35
N CYS A 43 -3.99 -3.67 8.75
CA CYS A 43 -4.78 -2.96 9.75
C CYS A 43 -5.20 -3.90 10.88
N ASN A 44 -5.47 -3.35 12.06
CA ASN A 44 -6.22 -4.08 13.06
C ASN A 44 -7.66 -4.23 12.58
N HIS A 45 -8.22 -5.43 12.70
CA HIS A 45 -9.57 -5.77 12.30
C HIS A 45 -10.40 -6.19 13.53
N CYS A 46 -11.61 -5.66 13.61
CA CYS A 46 -12.60 -6.00 14.63
C CYS A 46 -13.94 -5.41 14.19
N VAL A 47 -14.84 -6.22 13.65
CA VAL A 47 -16.20 -5.81 13.29
C VAL A 47 -17.20 -6.64 14.11
N PRO A 48 -17.89 -6.03 15.09
CA PRO A 48 -18.93 -6.70 15.89
C PRO A 48 -19.99 -7.38 15.02
N GLN A 49 -20.26 -8.65 15.25
CA GLN A 49 -21.43 -9.33 14.67
C GLN A 49 -22.55 -9.40 15.71
N GLY A 50 -23.77 -8.99 15.33
CA GLY A 50 -24.94 -9.07 16.20
C GLY A 50 -24.82 -8.30 17.52
N GLY A 51 -24.05 -7.20 17.56
CA GLY A 51 -23.90 -6.37 18.77
C GLY A 51 -22.98 -6.96 19.85
N THR A 52 -22.32 -8.09 19.59
CA THR A 52 -21.34 -8.69 20.51
C THR A 52 -19.96 -8.06 20.37
N ARG A 53 -19.14 -8.15 21.42
CA ARG A 53 -17.74 -7.70 21.33
C ARG A 53 -16.96 -8.60 20.38
N CYS A 54 -16.17 -8.00 19.48
CA CYS A 54 -15.21 -8.73 18.65
C CYS A 54 -13.84 -8.79 19.32
N THR A 55 -13.08 -9.83 19.00
CA THR A 55 -11.65 -9.92 19.30
C THR A 55 -10.87 -9.22 18.20
N GLN A 56 -9.89 -8.40 18.58
CA GLN A 56 -9.02 -7.73 17.61
C GLN A 56 -8.12 -8.76 16.91
N THR A 57 -8.16 -8.77 15.58
CA THR A 57 -7.24 -9.52 14.71
C THR A 57 -6.47 -8.54 13.83
N GLN A 58 -5.63 -9.06 12.93
CA GLN A 58 -5.01 -8.27 11.87
C GLN A 58 -5.58 -8.72 10.52
N GLU A 59 -5.69 -7.80 9.59
CA GLU A 59 -6.05 -8.09 8.20
C GLU A 59 -5.08 -7.38 7.26
N THR A 60 -4.89 -7.96 6.08
CA THR A 60 -4.21 -7.30 4.96
C THR A 60 -5.28 -6.67 4.07
N CYS A 61 -5.12 -5.38 3.76
CA CYS A 61 -6.10 -4.64 3.00
C CYS A 61 -6.13 -5.08 1.53
N ASP A 62 -7.34 -5.25 1.02
CA ASP A 62 -7.60 -5.55 -0.39
C ASP A 62 -7.36 -4.34 -1.30
N PHE A 63 -7.44 -4.57 -2.61
CA PHE A 63 -7.34 -3.54 -3.63
C PHE A 63 -8.34 -2.38 -3.36
N GLY A 64 -7.86 -1.14 -3.48
CA GLY A 64 -8.67 0.07 -3.25
C GLY A 64 -8.95 0.38 -1.77
N LYS A 65 -8.37 -0.37 -0.83
CA LYS A 65 -8.44 -0.10 0.60
C LYS A 65 -7.07 0.40 1.11
N ASP A 66 -6.85 1.69 0.98
CA ASP A 66 -5.59 2.38 1.25
C ASP A 66 -5.49 3.01 2.67
N ALA A 67 -6.49 2.78 3.53
CA ALA A 67 -6.52 3.33 4.88
C ALA A 67 -7.02 2.32 5.94
N CYS A 68 -6.51 2.46 7.15
CA CYS A 68 -7.07 1.83 8.34
C CYS A 68 -8.06 2.79 9.03
N ILE A 69 -9.19 2.24 9.49
CA ILE A 69 -10.18 2.93 10.30
C ILE A 69 -10.17 2.35 11.72
N ALA A 70 -10.24 3.22 12.73
CA ALA A 70 -10.80 2.88 14.03
C ALA A 70 -11.95 3.84 14.34
N ALA A 71 -13.11 3.29 14.68
CA ALA A 71 -14.32 4.06 14.92
C ALA A 71 -15.01 3.66 16.22
N ARG A 72 -15.69 4.62 16.86
CA ARG A 72 -16.50 4.40 18.06
C ARG A 72 -17.75 5.26 18.04
N PHE A 73 -18.91 4.67 18.30
CA PHE A 73 -20.18 5.41 18.38
C PHE A 73 -20.23 6.28 19.64
N ASN A 74 -20.81 7.48 19.52
CA ASN A 74 -20.98 8.45 20.61
C ASN A 74 -22.28 8.25 21.41
N PHE A 75 -22.99 7.15 21.15
CA PHE A 75 -24.24 6.81 21.82
C PHE A 75 -24.20 5.35 22.29
N PRO A 76 -24.96 4.98 23.34
CA PRO A 76 -25.04 3.61 23.83
C PRO A 76 -25.38 2.62 22.69
N PRO A 77 -24.70 1.46 22.60
CA PRO A 77 -23.80 0.86 23.59
C PRO A 77 -22.33 1.33 23.48
N PHE A 78 -22.05 2.43 22.76
CA PHE A 78 -20.69 2.94 22.49
C PHE A 78 -19.79 1.92 21.81
N MET A 79 -20.39 1.10 20.95
CA MET A 79 -19.69 0.08 20.18
C MET A 79 -18.64 0.71 19.28
N GLY A 80 -17.63 -0.06 18.91
CA GLY A 80 -16.60 0.39 17.99
C GLY A 80 -16.22 -0.70 17.01
N PHE A 81 -15.55 -0.31 15.94
CA PHE A 81 -15.03 -1.23 14.95
C PHE A 81 -13.68 -0.75 14.42
N ARG A 82 -12.93 -1.68 13.84
CA ARG A 82 -11.65 -1.44 13.18
C ARG A 82 -11.60 -2.28 11.91
N ARG A 83 -11.16 -1.68 10.81
CA ARG A 83 -10.97 -2.39 9.54
C ARG A 83 -10.19 -1.58 8.50
N CYS A 84 -9.82 -2.21 7.41
CA CYS A 84 -9.44 -1.60 6.15
C CYS A 84 -10.61 -0.83 5.51
N SER A 85 -10.28 0.26 4.83
CA SER A 85 -11.21 1.15 4.14
C SER A 85 -10.46 1.91 3.04
N SER A 86 -11.19 2.57 2.15
CA SER A 86 -10.58 3.68 1.40
C SER A 86 -10.46 4.91 2.30
N MET A 87 -9.48 5.78 2.03
CA MET A 87 -9.34 7.06 2.72
C MET A 87 -10.62 7.92 2.55
N THR A 88 -11.21 7.94 1.35
CA THR A 88 -12.46 8.67 1.09
C THR A 88 -13.60 8.22 2.00
N GLU A 89 -13.82 6.91 2.11
CA GLU A 89 -14.84 6.34 3.00
C GLU A 89 -14.55 6.70 4.47
N CYS A 90 -13.28 6.70 4.88
CA CYS A 90 -12.90 7.10 6.23
C CYS A 90 -13.21 8.57 6.53
N LEU A 91 -12.86 9.47 5.61
CA LEU A 91 -13.10 10.91 5.76
C LEU A 91 -14.59 11.24 5.78
N ILE A 92 -15.40 10.56 4.94
CA ILE A 92 -16.87 10.68 4.98
C ILE A 92 -17.39 10.27 6.35
N LEU A 93 -16.96 9.12 6.88
CA LEU A 93 -17.40 8.67 8.19
C LEU A 93 -16.93 9.62 9.31
N SER A 94 -15.71 10.15 9.22
CA SER A 94 -15.17 11.11 10.18
C SER A 94 -15.93 12.43 10.25
N SER A 95 -16.73 12.75 9.23
CA SER A 95 -17.59 13.94 9.22
C SER A 95 -18.89 13.75 10.04
N ASN A 96 -19.22 12.52 10.42
CA ASN A 96 -20.44 12.20 11.14
C ASN A 96 -20.25 12.38 12.66
N THR A 97 -21.01 13.28 13.28
CA THR A 97 -20.93 13.57 14.72
C THR A 97 -21.37 12.42 15.63
N ALA A 98 -22.09 11.44 15.09
CA ALA A 98 -22.53 10.25 15.82
C ALA A 98 -21.38 9.25 16.07
N VAL A 99 -20.21 9.43 15.43
CA VAL A 99 -19.07 8.50 15.49
C VAL A 99 -17.75 9.28 15.64
N LYS A 100 -16.88 8.82 16.54
CA LYS A 100 -15.47 9.25 16.59
C LYS A 100 -14.64 8.34 15.71
N VAL A 101 -13.83 8.90 14.82
CA VAL A 101 -13.11 8.14 13.79
C VAL A 101 -11.64 8.55 13.77
N LYS A 102 -10.74 7.57 13.63
CA LYS A 102 -9.32 7.76 13.29
C LYS A 102 -9.06 7.12 11.92
N CYS A 103 -8.52 7.91 11.00
CA CYS A 103 -8.03 7.48 9.69
C CYS A 103 -6.50 7.50 9.67
N CYS A 104 -5.85 6.50 9.08
CA CYS A 104 -4.40 6.47 8.92
C CYS A 104 -3.97 5.46 7.84
N GLN A 105 -2.76 5.60 7.27
CA GLN A 105 -2.29 4.80 6.11
C GLN A 105 -0.96 4.09 6.39
N SER A 106 -0.71 3.71 7.64
CA SER A 106 0.49 2.97 8.04
C SER A 106 0.09 1.68 8.75
N ASP A 107 0.95 0.67 8.71
CA ASP A 107 0.61 -0.63 9.27
C ASP A 107 0.17 -0.55 10.73
N LEU A 108 -0.98 -1.16 11.02
CA LEU A 108 -1.60 -1.32 12.34
C LEU A 108 -1.85 0.00 13.09
N CYS A 109 -1.90 1.13 12.38
CA CYS A 109 -2.00 2.47 12.95
C CYS A 109 -3.35 2.76 13.66
N ASN A 110 -4.36 1.91 13.45
CA ASN A 110 -5.72 2.02 13.99
C ASN A 110 -5.89 1.31 15.36
N ASN A 111 -4.86 1.36 16.21
CA ASN A 111 -4.85 0.75 17.54
C ASN A 111 -5.82 1.42 18.54
N MET A 112 -6.05 2.72 18.42
CA MET A 112 -6.94 3.50 19.30
C MET A 112 -7.78 4.51 18.51
N VAL A 113 -8.92 4.90 19.10
CA VAL A 113 -9.71 6.07 18.68
C VAL A 113 -9.31 7.22 19.60
N ILE A 114 -8.91 8.36 19.06
CA ILE A 114 -8.65 9.57 19.85
C ILE A 114 -10.03 10.14 20.21
N ILE A 115 -10.30 10.30 21.51
CA ILE A 115 -11.63 10.65 22.05
C ILE A 115 -11.71 12.14 22.31
#